data_AF-A0A1G3P4P8-F1
#
_entry.id   AF-A0A1G3P4P8-F1
#
_cell.length_a   1.000
_cell.length_b   1.000
_cell.length_c   1.000
_cell.angle_alpha   90.00
_cell.angle_beta   90.00
_cell.angle_gamma   90.00
#
_symmetry.space_group_name_H-M   'P 1'
#
loop_
_entity.id
_entity.type
_entity.pdbx_description
1 polymer ?
#
loop_
_entity_poly.entity_id
_entity_poly.type
_entity_poly.pdbx_seq_one_letter_code
_entity_poly.pdbx_strand_id
1 'polypeptide(L)'
;MIQFEFVDADALLLDSFKLGKKIYESGFIPTHAVSLWRGGTPVGLGVGEYFRLKGHFINHTTFATASYTGINSQSEIIIKGLEHLIKSISKEDKLLIVDDIYDSGKTIEAVINTIKKTSRANSPDHILVACVYNKIRERSVHIPVTTLSDKEDVWISFPHEIADLVSDDDKNETWIQNKSAAIYSILQSGNTIARTNIEINNEFYYLKASTLLEDSLKLAVTIFEDGFYPDFIIATWPGGISAGLSIHEYFKYRIAKDRLSIKTPDHISINTSGSHLSYKSNIIGIKYLEDTINPDDKILLVDTGFGSGRLINHTIDKLKESLRRNINVDNIRIASVYYNPLKDVTWTTVPRYTEPHYYLYKVNKEVIFPHQIHRLPSPEKNLKTVWPELHDVLYK
;
A
#
# COMPACT_ATOMS: atom_id res chain seq x y z
N MET A 1 -6.03 27.56 -15.45
CA MET A 1 -6.16 27.22 -14.02
C MET A 1 -6.12 25.70 -13.94
N ILE A 2 -5.21 25.11 -13.18
CA ILE A 2 -5.14 23.65 -13.04
C ILE A 2 -6.42 23.20 -12.32
N GLN A 3 -7.14 22.25 -12.90
CA GLN A 3 -8.36 21.70 -12.30
C GLN A 3 -8.06 20.30 -11.77
N PHE A 4 -8.31 20.11 -10.48
CA PHE A 4 -8.17 18.83 -9.81
C PHE A 4 -9.54 18.18 -9.63
N GLU A 5 -9.59 16.88 -9.87
CA GLU A 5 -10.64 16.01 -9.38
C GLU A 5 -10.12 15.25 -8.16
N PHE A 6 -10.71 15.46 -7.00
CA PHE A 6 -10.28 14.81 -5.76
C PHE A 6 -11.02 13.49 -5.56
N VAL A 7 -10.26 12.42 -5.33
CA VAL A 7 -10.81 11.11 -4.99
C VAL A 7 -10.69 10.90 -3.48
N ASP A 8 -11.81 10.56 -2.84
CA ASP A 8 -11.88 10.20 -1.43
C ASP A 8 -11.37 8.78 -1.16
N ALA A 9 -10.85 8.53 0.04
CA ALA A 9 -10.28 7.23 0.42
C ALA A 9 -11.33 6.11 0.52
N ASP A 10 -12.51 6.40 1.08
CA ASP A 10 -13.60 5.43 1.16
C ASP A 10 -14.16 5.16 -0.25
N ALA A 11 -14.28 6.20 -1.08
CA ALA A 11 -14.72 6.07 -2.48
C ALA A 11 -13.76 5.21 -3.31
N LEU A 12 -12.45 5.46 -3.22
CA LEU A 12 -11.44 4.66 -3.95
C LEU A 12 -11.51 3.18 -3.53
N LEU A 13 -11.63 2.91 -2.23
CA LEU A 13 -11.72 1.53 -1.75
C LEU A 13 -13.04 0.86 -2.19
N LEU A 14 -14.16 1.58 -2.15
CA LEU A 14 -15.44 1.08 -2.67
C LEU A 14 -15.34 0.74 -4.16
N ASP A 15 -14.74 1.61 -4.97
CA ASP A 15 -14.52 1.36 -6.38
C ASP A 15 -13.56 0.19 -6.59
N SER A 16 -12.57 -0.01 -5.71
CA SER A 16 -11.70 -1.19 -5.75
C SER A 16 -12.47 -2.51 -5.58
N PHE A 17 -13.49 -2.53 -4.70
CA PHE A 17 -14.39 -3.68 -4.57
C PHE A 17 -15.29 -3.86 -5.80
N LYS A 18 -15.80 -2.78 -6.40
CA LYS A 18 -16.57 -2.85 -7.65
C LYS A 18 -15.72 -3.37 -8.80
N LEU A 19 -14.44 -3.01 -8.86
CA LEU A 19 -13.49 -3.50 -9.85
C LEU A 19 -13.28 -5.00 -9.67
N GLY A 20 -13.07 -5.46 -8.43
CA GLY A 20 -13.01 -6.88 -8.08
C GLY A 20 -14.26 -7.64 -8.52
N LYS A 21 -15.45 -7.10 -8.24
CA LYS A 21 -16.75 -7.65 -8.71
C LYS A 21 -16.82 -7.77 -10.22
N LYS A 22 -16.51 -6.68 -10.94
CA LYS A 22 -16.53 -6.65 -12.41
C LYS A 22 -15.61 -7.71 -13.02
N ILE A 23 -14.41 -7.88 -12.47
CA ILE A 23 -13.46 -8.90 -12.93
C ILE A 23 -14.01 -10.31 -12.65
N TYR A 24 -14.50 -10.56 -11.44
CA TYR A 24 -15.07 -11.85 -11.05
C TYR A 24 -16.26 -12.24 -11.95
N GLU A 25 -17.20 -11.32 -12.17
CA GLU A 25 -18.41 -11.53 -12.99
C GLU A 25 -18.09 -11.73 -14.48
N SER A 26 -16.92 -11.26 -14.95
CA SER A 26 -16.44 -11.56 -16.31
C SER A 26 -15.97 -13.02 -16.49
N GLY A 27 -15.87 -13.79 -15.40
CA GLY A 27 -15.32 -15.15 -15.39
C GLY A 27 -13.80 -15.21 -15.29
N PHE A 28 -13.12 -14.07 -15.15
CA PHE A 28 -11.68 -14.02 -14.94
C PHE A 28 -11.33 -14.21 -13.45
N ILE A 29 -10.92 -15.43 -13.10
CA ILE A 29 -10.46 -15.77 -11.74
C ILE A 29 -8.93 -15.87 -11.76
N PRO A 30 -8.18 -14.87 -11.24
CA PRO A 30 -6.73 -14.88 -11.27
C PRO A 30 -6.14 -15.90 -10.29
N THR A 31 -5.05 -16.55 -10.70
CA THR A 31 -4.20 -17.33 -9.77
C THR A 31 -3.13 -16.42 -9.14
N HIS A 32 -2.63 -15.46 -9.93
CA HIS A 32 -1.68 -14.45 -9.51
C HIS A 32 -2.24 -13.05 -9.73
N ALA A 33 -2.00 -12.15 -8.78
CA ALA A 33 -2.25 -10.73 -8.94
C ALA A 33 -1.02 -9.92 -8.58
N VAL A 34 -0.82 -8.82 -9.29
CA VAL A 34 0.24 -7.87 -9.00
C VAL A 34 -0.31 -6.46 -9.00
N SER A 35 -0.12 -5.75 -7.89
CA SER A 35 -0.45 -4.33 -7.80
C SER A 35 0.79 -3.48 -8.09
N LEU A 36 0.63 -2.53 -9.02
CA LEU A 36 1.70 -1.59 -9.35
C LEU A 36 1.93 -0.65 -8.16
N TRP A 37 3.16 -0.65 -7.66
CA TRP A 37 3.57 0.29 -6.62
C TRP A 37 3.86 1.66 -7.23
N ARG A 38 3.32 2.75 -6.70
CA ARG A 38 2.56 2.88 -5.44
C ARG A 38 1.04 2.82 -5.62
N GLY A 39 0.53 3.47 -6.67
CA GLY A 39 -0.89 3.82 -6.82
C GLY A 39 -1.85 2.64 -6.95
N GLY A 40 -1.42 1.55 -7.59
CA GLY A 40 -2.21 0.32 -7.69
C GLY A 40 -2.38 -0.47 -6.41
N THR A 41 -1.67 -0.12 -5.33
CA THR A 41 -1.69 -0.92 -4.10
C THR A 41 -2.93 -0.75 -3.22
N PRO A 42 -3.47 0.47 -2.97
CA PRO A 42 -4.77 0.61 -2.31
C PRO A 42 -5.90 -0.06 -3.11
N VAL A 43 -5.83 -0.01 -4.45
CA VAL A 43 -6.80 -0.69 -5.32
C VAL A 43 -6.69 -2.20 -5.21
N GLY A 44 -5.46 -2.71 -5.21
CA GLY A 44 -5.16 -4.12 -5.00
C GLY A 44 -5.78 -4.68 -3.72
N LEU A 45 -5.74 -3.93 -2.62
CA LEU A 45 -6.31 -4.36 -1.35
C LEU A 45 -7.81 -4.66 -1.47
N GLY A 46 -8.59 -3.80 -2.11
CA GLY A 46 -10.03 -4.02 -2.30
C GLY A 46 -10.34 -5.15 -3.30
N VAL A 47 -9.59 -5.22 -4.40
CA VAL A 47 -9.73 -6.29 -5.40
C VAL A 47 -9.43 -7.66 -4.78
N GLY A 48 -8.28 -7.79 -4.11
CA GLY A 48 -7.87 -9.04 -3.47
C GLY A 48 -8.86 -9.48 -2.38
N GLU A 49 -9.37 -8.53 -1.60
CA GLU A 49 -10.35 -8.80 -0.56
C GLU A 49 -11.71 -9.25 -1.14
N TYR A 50 -12.15 -8.68 -2.25
CA TYR A 50 -13.35 -9.14 -2.95
C TYR A 50 -13.24 -10.63 -3.33
N PHE A 51 -12.14 -11.03 -3.97
CA PHE A 51 -11.92 -12.42 -4.36
C PHE A 51 -11.87 -13.35 -3.16
N ARG A 52 -11.23 -12.91 -2.06
CA ARG A 52 -11.21 -13.68 -0.81
C ARG A 52 -12.61 -13.92 -0.26
N LEU A 53 -13.49 -12.91 -0.29
CA LEU A 53 -14.89 -13.05 0.13
C LEU A 53 -15.70 -14.00 -0.77
N LYS A 54 -15.30 -14.17 -2.04
CA LYS A 54 -15.85 -15.18 -2.95
C LYS A 54 -15.17 -16.56 -2.83
N GLY A 55 -14.26 -16.74 -1.86
CA GLY A 55 -13.58 -18.02 -1.62
C GLY A 55 -12.36 -18.27 -2.50
N HIS A 56 -11.87 -17.26 -3.22
CA HIS A 56 -10.68 -17.35 -4.07
C HIS A 56 -9.47 -16.70 -3.40
N PHE A 57 -8.46 -17.50 -3.12
CA PHE A 57 -7.17 -17.02 -2.62
C PHE A 57 -6.24 -16.77 -3.80
N ILE A 58 -5.88 -15.51 -4.01
CA ILE A 58 -4.98 -15.09 -5.09
C ILE A 58 -3.57 -14.94 -4.49
N ASN A 59 -2.54 -15.40 -5.21
CA ASN A 59 -1.17 -15.02 -4.90
C ASN A 59 -0.96 -13.55 -5.32
N HIS A 60 -1.29 -12.63 -4.41
CA HIS A 60 -1.28 -11.19 -4.66
C HIS A 60 -0.06 -10.53 -4.05
N THR A 61 0.82 -10.03 -4.91
CA THR A 61 2.02 -9.30 -4.52
C THR A 61 2.06 -7.88 -5.08
N THR A 62 3.01 -7.08 -4.64
CA THR A 62 3.31 -5.76 -5.19
C THR A 62 4.72 -5.72 -5.78
N PHE A 63 4.93 -4.84 -6.75
CA PHE A 63 6.26 -4.52 -7.28
C PHE A 63 6.32 -3.05 -7.68
N ALA A 64 7.52 -2.48 -7.70
CA ALA A 64 7.75 -1.08 -8.06
C ALA A 64 8.38 -0.95 -9.44
N THR A 65 7.94 0.05 -10.21
CA THR A 65 8.64 0.47 -11.42
C THR A 65 9.49 1.69 -11.12
N ALA A 66 10.76 1.65 -11.51
CA ALA A 66 11.65 2.80 -11.49
C ALA A 66 12.09 3.11 -12.93
N SER A 67 12.15 4.39 -13.30
CA SER A 67 12.72 4.81 -14.57
C SER A 67 14.19 5.18 -14.39
N TYR A 68 15.07 4.68 -15.24
CA TYR A 68 16.47 5.14 -15.30
C TYR A 68 16.60 6.20 -16.39
N THR A 69 16.93 7.44 -16.04
CA THR A 69 17.29 8.47 -17.04
C THR A 69 18.81 8.47 -17.22
N GLY A 70 19.30 7.61 -18.10
CA GLY A 70 20.69 7.70 -18.58
C GLY A 70 20.83 8.88 -19.55
N ILE A 71 21.94 9.61 -19.45
CA ILE A 71 22.32 10.64 -20.42
C ILE A 71 22.48 9.93 -21.78
N ASN A 72 21.55 10.17 -22.72
CA ASN A 72 21.47 9.65 -24.10
C ASN A 72 20.73 8.34 -24.45
N SER A 73 19.76 7.84 -23.68
CA SER A 73 18.87 6.79 -24.21
C SER A 73 17.46 6.80 -23.63
N GLN A 74 16.50 6.22 -24.37
CA GLN A 74 15.14 5.91 -23.89
C GLN A 74 15.23 5.36 -22.46
N SER A 75 14.42 5.88 -21.54
CA SER A 75 14.44 5.47 -20.15
C SER A 75 14.05 4.00 -20.04
N GLU A 76 14.99 3.14 -19.68
CA GLU A 76 14.70 1.73 -19.38
C GLU A 76 13.94 1.67 -18.05
N ILE A 77 12.78 1.01 -18.05
CA ILE A 77 11.96 0.82 -16.86
C ILE A 77 12.49 -0.41 -16.12
N ILE A 78 13.03 -0.20 -14.91
CA ILE A 78 13.47 -1.24 -14.00
C ILE A 78 12.29 -1.65 -13.12
N ILE A 79 12.00 -2.94 -13.08
CA ILE A 79 10.91 -3.49 -12.26
C ILE A 79 11.50 -4.20 -11.03
N LYS A 80 11.24 -3.64 -9.85
CA LYS A 80 11.73 -4.09 -8.55
C LYS A 80 10.70 -5.01 -7.90
N GLY A 81 11.08 -6.24 -7.52
CA GLY A 81 10.19 -7.18 -6.81
C GLY A 81 9.47 -8.17 -7.72
N LEU A 82 9.75 -8.15 -9.03
CA LEU A 82 9.15 -9.07 -10.00
C LEU A 82 9.65 -10.52 -9.84
N GLU A 83 10.79 -10.73 -9.18
CA GLU A 83 11.48 -12.03 -9.13
C GLU A 83 10.63 -13.14 -8.52
N HIS A 84 9.81 -12.83 -7.52
CA HIS A 84 8.94 -13.83 -6.92
C HIS A 84 7.84 -14.26 -7.89
N LEU A 85 7.24 -13.30 -8.60
CA LEU A 85 6.24 -13.60 -9.62
C LEU A 85 6.84 -14.51 -10.69
N ILE A 86 8.00 -14.14 -11.26
CA ILE A 86 8.64 -14.94 -12.31
C ILE A 86 8.93 -16.38 -11.85
N LYS A 87 9.28 -16.57 -10.58
CA LYS A 87 9.56 -17.91 -10.02
C LYS A 87 8.32 -18.74 -9.72
N SER A 88 7.14 -18.13 -9.66
CA SER A 88 5.89 -18.78 -9.24
C SER A 88 4.88 -18.95 -10.36
N ILE A 89 4.96 -18.15 -11.43
CA ILE A 89 4.03 -18.22 -12.57
C ILE A 89 4.37 -19.36 -13.53
N SER A 90 3.32 -19.93 -14.10
CA SER A 90 3.32 -20.90 -15.20
C SER A 90 2.44 -20.40 -16.34
N LYS A 91 2.50 -21.08 -17.48
CA LYS A 91 1.78 -20.67 -18.69
C LYS A 91 0.25 -20.68 -18.51
N GLU A 92 -0.25 -21.62 -17.73
CA GLU A 92 -1.68 -21.85 -17.46
C GLU A 92 -2.26 -20.88 -16.44
N ASP A 93 -1.40 -20.10 -15.77
CA ASP A 93 -1.85 -19.12 -14.78
C ASP A 93 -2.64 -17.98 -15.42
N LYS A 94 -3.54 -17.40 -14.64
CA LYS A 94 -4.24 -16.16 -14.98
C LYS A 94 -3.63 -15.04 -14.14
N LEU A 95 -2.96 -14.10 -14.82
CA LEU A 95 -2.31 -12.97 -14.19
C LEU A 95 -3.17 -11.71 -14.26
N LEU A 96 -3.49 -11.15 -13.10
CA LEU A 96 -4.11 -9.85 -12.96
C LEU A 96 -3.08 -8.78 -12.61
N ILE A 97 -3.01 -7.70 -13.38
CA ILE A 97 -2.22 -6.50 -13.07
C ILE A 97 -3.18 -5.40 -12.63
N VAL A 98 -2.98 -4.83 -11.45
CA VAL A 98 -3.87 -3.83 -10.85
C VAL A 98 -3.18 -2.48 -10.73
N ASP A 99 -3.83 -1.43 -11.21
CA ASP A 99 -3.40 -0.03 -11.02
C ASP A 99 -4.58 0.87 -10.61
N ASP A 100 -4.32 2.10 -10.17
CA ASP A 100 -5.38 3.08 -9.91
C ASP A 100 -5.92 3.72 -11.19
N ILE A 101 -5.04 4.02 -12.15
CA ILE A 101 -5.41 4.69 -13.40
C ILE A 101 -4.71 4.11 -14.64
N TYR A 102 -5.51 3.86 -15.67
CA TYR A 102 -4.99 3.57 -17.01
C TYR A 102 -4.78 4.87 -17.78
N ASP A 103 -3.58 5.43 -17.66
CA ASP A 103 -3.18 6.66 -18.36
C ASP A 103 -2.61 6.36 -19.76
N SER A 104 -1.34 6.66 -20.03
CA SER A 104 -0.68 6.38 -21.32
C SER A 104 -0.52 4.89 -21.65
N GLY A 105 -0.56 4.01 -20.63
CA GLY A 105 -0.35 2.56 -20.77
C GLY A 105 1.10 2.11 -20.93
N LYS A 106 2.06 3.04 -21.10
CA LYS A 106 3.49 2.71 -21.33
C LYS A 106 4.12 1.88 -20.20
N THR A 107 3.81 2.23 -18.95
CA THR A 107 4.33 1.49 -17.77
C THR A 107 3.82 0.05 -17.77
N ILE A 108 2.52 -0.14 -17.98
CA ILE A 108 1.88 -1.46 -18.04
C ILE A 108 2.43 -2.28 -19.20
N GLU A 109 2.63 -1.66 -20.36
CA GLU A 109 3.24 -2.31 -21.52
C GLU A 109 4.66 -2.81 -21.19
N ALA A 110 5.50 -1.96 -20.60
CA ALA A 110 6.86 -2.32 -20.21
C ALA A 110 6.87 -3.45 -19.17
N VAL A 111 5.92 -3.44 -18.23
CA VAL A 111 5.70 -4.53 -17.27
C VAL A 111 5.40 -5.84 -17.99
N ILE A 112 4.40 -5.86 -18.86
CA ILE A 112 3.98 -7.08 -19.57
C ILE A 112 5.12 -7.62 -20.43
N ASN A 113 5.84 -6.74 -21.14
CA ASN A 113 6.99 -7.12 -21.96
C ASN A 113 8.11 -7.71 -21.11
N THR A 114 8.39 -7.14 -19.94
CA THR A 114 9.41 -7.65 -19.02
C THR A 114 9.01 -9.00 -18.46
N ILE A 115 7.74 -9.19 -18.09
CA ILE A 115 7.21 -10.49 -17.63
C ILE A 115 7.42 -11.53 -18.72
N LYS A 116 6.90 -11.29 -19.94
CA LYS A 116 7.03 -12.20 -21.09
C LYS A 116 8.48 -12.56 -21.40
N LYS A 117 9.37 -11.56 -21.40
CA LYS A 117 10.80 -11.75 -21.66
C LYS A 117 11.47 -12.62 -20.59
N THR A 118 11.12 -12.41 -19.32
CA THR A 118 11.80 -13.03 -18.18
C THR A 118 11.26 -14.43 -17.88
N SER A 119 9.95 -14.65 -18.00
CA SER A 119 9.31 -15.95 -17.79
C SER A 119 9.43 -16.88 -19.00
N ARG A 120 9.69 -16.36 -20.20
CA ARG A 120 9.87 -17.13 -21.45
C ARG A 120 8.64 -18.02 -21.70
N ALA A 121 8.84 -19.33 -21.83
CA ALA A 121 7.76 -20.30 -22.08
C ALA A 121 6.75 -20.41 -20.92
N ASN A 122 7.10 -19.92 -19.73
CA ASN A 122 6.22 -19.90 -18.56
C ASN A 122 5.39 -18.61 -18.48
N SER A 123 5.44 -17.73 -19.50
CA SER A 123 4.57 -16.55 -19.51
C SER A 123 3.10 -16.99 -19.49
N PRO A 124 2.29 -16.44 -18.58
CA PRO A 124 0.84 -16.63 -18.59
C PRO A 124 0.25 -16.29 -19.96
N ASP A 125 -0.58 -17.18 -20.49
CA ASP A 125 -1.34 -16.93 -21.73
C ASP A 125 -2.45 -15.88 -21.49
N HIS A 126 -2.90 -15.75 -20.25
CA HIS A 126 -3.99 -14.87 -19.85
C HIS A 126 -3.50 -13.79 -18.89
N ILE A 127 -3.26 -12.60 -19.44
CA ILE A 127 -2.92 -11.39 -18.67
C ILE A 127 -4.06 -10.38 -18.83
N LEU A 128 -4.65 -9.95 -17.71
CA LEU A 128 -5.66 -8.89 -17.64
C LEU A 128 -5.10 -7.73 -16.84
N VAL A 129 -5.30 -6.51 -17.35
CA VAL A 129 -5.03 -5.28 -16.61
C VAL A 129 -6.34 -4.73 -16.07
N ALA A 130 -6.35 -4.28 -14.82
CA ALA A 130 -7.50 -3.70 -14.16
C ALA A 130 -7.15 -2.37 -13.52
N CYS A 131 -7.89 -1.32 -13.86
CA CYS A 131 -7.72 0.01 -13.30
C CYS A 131 -9.06 0.55 -12.81
N VAL A 132 -9.07 1.41 -11.80
CA VAL A 132 -10.33 2.08 -11.40
C VAL A 132 -10.73 3.07 -12.49
N TYR A 133 -9.80 3.95 -12.89
CA TYR A 133 -10.04 4.99 -13.86
C TYR A 133 -9.35 4.72 -15.20
N ASN A 134 -9.93 5.20 -16.29
CA ASN A 134 -9.34 5.22 -17.63
C ASN A 134 -9.28 6.66 -18.14
N LYS A 135 -8.11 7.12 -18.59
CA LYS A 135 -8.04 8.39 -19.33
C LYS A 135 -8.47 8.20 -20.77
N ILE A 136 -9.41 9.01 -21.25
CA ILE A 136 -9.84 8.99 -22.65
C ILE A 136 -8.74 9.63 -23.49
N ARG A 137 -7.88 8.80 -24.09
CA ARG A 137 -6.81 9.22 -25.00
C ARG A 137 -6.37 8.10 -25.94
N GLU A 138 -5.77 8.49 -27.05
CA GLU A 138 -5.19 7.56 -28.02
C GLU A 138 -3.96 6.86 -27.44
N ARG A 139 -3.79 5.58 -27.80
CA ARG A 139 -2.69 4.73 -27.33
C ARG A 139 -2.12 3.92 -28.49
N SER A 140 -0.80 3.77 -28.49
CA SER A 140 -0.08 3.02 -29.52
C SER A 140 -0.23 1.49 -29.39
N VAL A 141 -0.64 1.00 -28.22
CA VAL A 141 -0.71 -0.44 -27.92
C VAL A 141 -2.06 -0.80 -27.35
N HIS A 142 -2.63 -1.89 -27.87
CA HIS A 142 -3.86 -2.48 -27.37
C HIS A 142 -3.53 -3.59 -26.37
N ILE A 143 -3.89 -3.36 -25.11
CA ILE A 143 -3.75 -4.31 -24.00
C ILE A 143 -5.16 -4.61 -23.49
N PRO A 144 -5.50 -5.86 -23.12
CA PRO A 144 -6.76 -6.14 -22.43
C PRO A 144 -6.82 -5.40 -21.10
N VAL A 145 -7.63 -4.34 -21.04
CA VAL A 145 -7.84 -3.52 -19.84
C VAL A 145 -9.32 -3.53 -19.46
N THR A 146 -9.61 -3.77 -18.19
CA THR A 146 -10.92 -3.54 -17.58
C THR A 146 -10.84 -2.32 -16.68
N THR A 147 -11.74 -1.35 -16.89
CA THR A 147 -11.84 -0.14 -16.07
C THR A 147 -13.26 0.06 -15.53
N LEU A 148 -13.44 0.86 -14.48
CA LEU A 148 -14.76 1.19 -13.95
C LEU A 148 -15.34 2.49 -14.52
N SER A 149 -14.49 3.49 -14.73
CA SER A 149 -14.94 4.83 -15.11
C SER A 149 -13.96 5.49 -16.07
N ASP A 150 -14.51 6.07 -17.12
CA ASP A 150 -13.76 6.91 -18.04
C ASP A 150 -13.66 8.33 -17.50
N LYS A 151 -12.50 8.95 -17.69
CA LYS A 151 -12.16 10.29 -17.22
C LYS A 151 -11.60 11.09 -18.39
N GLU A 152 -12.10 12.31 -18.53
CA GLU A 152 -11.53 13.34 -19.39
C GLU A 152 -10.09 13.68 -18.94
N ASP A 153 -9.40 14.52 -19.70
CA ASP A 153 -8.01 14.91 -19.43
C ASP A 153 -7.88 15.94 -18.28
N VAL A 154 -8.38 15.58 -17.10
CA VAL A 154 -8.29 16.34 -15.83
C VAL A 154 -7.20 15.77 -14.91
N TRP A 155 -6.61 16.54 -14.00
CA TRP A 155 -5.72 15.95 -13.00
C TRP A 155 -6.53 15.27 -11.90
N ILE A 156 -6.26 13.98 -11.63
CA ILE A 156 -6.93 13.25 -10.54
C ILE A 156 -5.97 13.22 -9.35
N SER A 157 -6.41 13.70 -8.19
CA SER A 157 -5.62 13.65 -6.96
C SER A 157 -6.14 12.52 -6.08
N PHE A 158 -5.37 11.44 -6.00
CA PHE A 158 -5.69 10.29 -5.18
C PHE A 158 -5.42 10.52 -3.68
N PRO A 159 -5.98 9.70 -2.77
CA PRO A 159 -5.70 9.78 -1.33
C PRO A 159 -4.21 9.60 -1.00
N HIS A 160 -3.48 8.85 -1.80
CA HIS A 160 -2.04 8.56 -1.67
C HIS A 160 -1.13 9.54 -2.42
N GLU A 161 -1.61 10.75 -2.75
CA GLU A 161 -0.90 11.78 -3.53
C GLU A 161 -1.11 13.19 -2.96
N ILE A 162 -0.89 13.35 -1.66
CA ILE A 162 -1.12 14.64 -0.97
C ILE A 162 -0.02 15.64 -1.33
N ALA A 163 1.23 15.20 -1.42
CA ALA A 163 2.35 16.10 -1.66
C ALA A 163 2.36 16.70 -3.08
N ASP A 164 1.65 16.08 -4.02
CA ASP A 164 1.54 16.54 -5.41
C ASP A 164 0.66 17.80 -5.51
N LEU A 165 -0.03 18.18 -4.42
CA LEU A 165 -0.78 19.42 -4.29
C LEU A 165 0.07 20.59 -3.75
N VAL A 166 1.34 20.37 -3.40
CA VAL A 166 2.24 21.46 -2.99
C VAL A 166 2.80 22.14 -4.23
N SER A 167 2.50 23.42 -4.41
CA SER A 167 2.97 24.22 -5.55
C SER A 167 3.22 25.69 -5.17
N ASP A 168 4.19 26.32 -5.83
CA ASP A 168 4.44 27.76 -5.73
C ASP A 168 3.27 28.60 -6.30
N ASP A 169 2.42 27.99 -7.15
CA ASP A 169 1.21 28.61 -7.72
C ASP A 169 0.02 28.64 -6.74
N ASP A 170 0.05 27.84 -5.67
CA ASP A 170 -1.00 27.74 -4.64
C ASP A 170 -0.43 27.95 -3.23
N LYS A 171 0.11 29.15 -2.97
CA LYS A 171 0.79 29.48 -1.70
C LYS A 171 -0.09 29.33 -0.46
N ASN A 172 -1.41 29.50 -0.62
CA ASN A 172 -2.39 29.39 0.45
C ASN A 172 -2.88 27.94 0.66
N GLU A 173 -2.35 26.96 -0.09
CA GLU A 173 -2.72 25.54 -0.02
C GLU A 173 -4.24 25.31 -0.20
N THR A 174 -4.85 26.09 -1.09
CA THR A 174 -6.28 25.99 -1.39
C THR A 174 -6.64 24.62 -1.97
N TRP A 175 -5.75 23.97 -2.71
CA TRP A 175 -5.98 22.64 -3.27
C TRP A 175 -6.06 21.56 -2.19
N ILE A 176 -5.21 21.61 -1.16
CA ILE A 176 -5.27 20.68 -0.03
C ILE A 176 -6.53 20.93 0.80
N GLN A 177 -6.88 22.20 1.04
CA GLN A 177 -8.12 22.57 1.74
C GLN A 177 -9.37 22.04 1.00
N ASN A 178 -9.39 22.18 -0.32
CA ASN A 178 -10.47 21.66 -1.16
C ASN A 178 -10.50 20.13 -1.22
N LYS A 179 -9.34 19.46 -1.12
CA LYS A 179 -9.28 18.00 -1.01
C LYS A 179 -9.89 17.51 0.29
N SER A 180 -9.48 18.09 1.43
CA SER A 180 -10.05 17.80 2.74
C SER A 180 -9.57 18.79 3.80
N ALA A 181 -10.52 19.46 4.45
CA ALA A 181 -10.25 20.34 5.59
C ALA A 181 -9.60 19.57 6.77
N ALA A 182 -9.95 18.30 6.98
CA ALA A 182 -9.38 17.47 8.02
C ALA A 182 -7.89 17.15 7.74
N ILE A 183 -7.58 16.76 6.50
CA ILE A 183 -6.19 16.54 6.07
C ILE A 183 -5.40 17.84 6.24
N TYR A 184 -5.91 18.96 5.73
CA TYR A 184 -5.27 20.26 5.88
C TYR A 184 -4.95 20.56 7.36
N SER A 185 -5.93 20.42 8.25
CA SER A 185 -5.73 20.64 9.69
C SER A 185 -4.65 19.74 10.31
N ILE A 186 -4.56 18.47 9.88
CA ILE A 186 -3.54 17.54 10.38
C ILE A 186 -2.14 17.99 9.91
N LEU A 187 -2.01 18.35 8.64
CA LEU A 187 -0.75 18.79 8.05
C LEU A 187 -0.19 20.05 8.75
N GLN A 188 -1.08 20.96 9.16
CA GLN A 188 -0.72 22.21 9.84
C GLN A 188 -0.47 22.06 11.36
N SER A 189 -0.79 20.91 11.96
CA SER A 189 -0.73 20.75 13.42
C SER A 189 0.67 20.97 14.01
N GLY A 190 1.73 20.63 13.27
CA GLY A 190 3.14 20.91 13.57
C GLY A 190 3.64 20.43 14.94
N ASN A 191 2.93 19.50 15.58
CA ASN A 191 3.24 19.04 16.94
C ASN A 191 3.01 17.55 17.06
N THR A 192 3.81 16.88 17.90
CA THR A 192 3.61 15.48 18.28
C THR A 192 2.21 15.26 18.84
N ILE A 193 1.52 14.26 18.29
CA ILE A 193 0.15 13.91 18.69
C ILE A 193 0.21 12.91 19.84
N ALA A 194 -0.51 13.23 20.91
CA ALA A 194 -0.52 12.39 22.11
C ALA A 194 -1.13 11.01 21.84
N ARG A 195 -0.48 9.98 22.38
CA ARG A 195 -0.99 8.60 22.36
C ARG A 195 -2.33 8.52 23.10
N THR A 196 -3.27 7.78 22.53
CA THR A 196 -4.62 7.61 23.09
C THR A 196 -4.91 6.14 23.34
N ASN A 197 -5.61 5.83 24.44
CA ASN A 197 -6.10 4.48 24.70
C ASN A 197 -7.54 4.37 24.17
N ILE A 198 -7.83 3.33 23.39
CA ILE A 198 -9.19 3.01 22.92
C ILE A 198 -9.62 1.70 23.55
N GLU A 199 -10.69 1.74 24.34
CA GLU A 199 -11.32 0.57 24.91
C GLU A 199 -12.43 0.05 23.98
N ILE A 200 -12.18 -1.09 23.33
CA ILE A 200 -13.10 -1.72 22.40
C ILE A 200 -14.03 -2.66 23.18
N ASN A 201 -15.21 -2.16 23.52
CA ASN A 201 -16.23 -2.93 24.24
C ASN A 201 -17.12 -3.77 23.32
N ASN A 202 -17.26 -3.36 22.06
CA ASN A 202 -18.06 -4.07 21.07
C ASN A 202 -17.41 -5.41 20.66
N GLU A 203 -18.18 -6.22 19.93
CA GLU A 203 -17.72 -7.48 19.34
C GLU A 203 -16.55 -7.25 18.37
N PHE A 204 -16.59 -6.15 17.61
CA PHE A 204 -15.54 -5.75 16.68
C PHE A 204 -15.38 -4.22 16.64
N TYR A 205 -14.24 -3.76 16.14
CA TYR A 205 -13.96 -2.35 15.86
C TYR A 205 -13.48 -2.22 14.42
N TYR A 206 -14.35 -1.69 13.55
CA TYR A 206 -14.09 -1.53 12.13
C TYR A 206 -13.71 -0.09 11.80
N LEU A 207 -12.67 0.09 11.00
CA LEU A 207 -12.21 1.40 10.53
C LEU A 207 -12.61 1.66 9.08
N LYS A 208 -12.93 2.93 8.80
CA LYS A 208 -13.04 3.46 7.44
C LYS A 208 -11.67 3.80 6.86
N ALA A 209 -11.56 3.84 5.55
CA ALA A 209 -10.32 4.16 4.85
C ALA A 209 -9.92 5.62 5.06
N SER A 210 -10.90 6.53 5.08
CA SER A 210 -10.70 7.94 5.44
C SER A 210 -10.08 8.11 6.84
N THR A 211 -10.64 7.43 7.85
CA THR A 211 -10.10 7.45 9.22
C THR A 211 -8.68 6.90 9.28
N LEU A 212 -8.40 5.79 8.59
CA LEU A 212 -7.06 5.22 8.56
C LEU A 212 -6.05 6.16 7.88
N LEU A 213 -6.43 6.84 6.81
CA LEU A 213 -5.61 7.86 6.16
C LEU A 213 -5.26 9.00 7.13
N GLU A 214 -6.26 9.58 7.78
CA GLU A 214 -6.07 10.67 8.75
C GLU A 214 -5.17 10.25 9.90
N ASP A 215 -5.42 9.08 10.50
CA ASP A 215 -4.61 8.58 11.59
C ASP A 215 -3.17 8.26 11.16
N SER A 216 -2.98 7.78 9.94
CA SER A 216 -1.63 7.54 9.42
C SER A 216 -0.87 8.85 9.18
N LEU A 217 -1.55 9.91 8.74
CA LEU A 217 -0.96 11.26 8.63
C LEU A 217 -0.59 11.83 10.00
N LYS A 218 -1.46 11.67 11.00
CA LYS A 218 -1.18 12.06 12.40
C LYS A 218 0.06 11.33 12.96
N LEU A 219 0.20 10.04 12.64
CA LEU A 219 1.38 9.27 13.02
C LEU A 219 2.63 9.81 12.32
N ALA A 220 2.52 10.19 11.05
CA ALA A 220 3.61 10.78 10.28
C ALA A 220 4.09 12.11 10.88
N VAL A 221 3.16 12.99 11.30
CA VAL A 221 3.49 14.23 12.04
C VAL A 221 4.34 13.88 13.26
N THR A 222 3.91 12.91 14.07
CA THR A 222 4.63 12.51 15.29
C THR A 222 6.05 12.01 14.99
N ILE A 223 6.23 11.19 13.94
CA ILE A 223 7.56 10.67 13.55
C ILE A 223 8.48 11.82 13.09
N PHE A 224 7.93 12.76 12.33
CA PHE A 224 8.68 13.88 11.77
C PHE A 224 9.11 14.88 12.85
N GLU A 225 8.19 15.23 13.77
CA GLU A 225 8.47 16.17 14.87
C GLU A 225 9.39 15.55 15.95
N ASP A 226 9.44 14.21 16.06
CA ASP A 226 10.46 13.49 16.85
C ASP A 226 11.88 13.59 16.24
N GLY A 227 12.01 14.13 15.03
CA GLY A 227 13.30 14.28 14.34
C GLY A 227 13.82 12.99 13.71
N PHE A 228 12.98 11.96 13.56
CA PHE A 228 13.33 10.73 12.87
C PHE A 228 13.02 10.85 11.37
N TYR A 229 14.06 11.17 10.59
CA TYR A 229 14.00 11.22 9.13
C TYR A 229 14.54 9.90 8.54
N PRO A 230 13.69 8.95 8.12
CA PRO A 230 14.15 7.71 7.53
C PRO A 230 14.72 7.92 6.12
N ASP A 231 15.74 7.13 5.78
CA ASP A 231 16.22 6.98 4.40
C ASP A 231 15.33 6.01 3.62
N PHE A 232 14.78 5.01 4.32
CA PHE A 232 13.87 4.01 3.78
C PHE A 232 12.60 3.87 4.63
N ILE A 233 11.45 3.92 3.97
CA ILE A 233 10.18 3.43 4.52
C ILE A 233 9.95 2.04 3.91
N ILE A 234 9.73 1.05 4.76
CA ILE A 234 9.39 -0.32 4.37
C ILE A 234 8.00 -0.64 4.90
N ALA A 235 7.01 -0.70 4.02
CA ALA A 235 5.65 -1.09 4.38
C ALA A 235 5.44 -2.61 4.25
N THR A 236 4.82 -3.26 5.22
CA THR A 236 4.41 -4.67 5.05
C THR A 236 3.23 -4.74 4.08
N TRP A 237 3.28 -5.60 3.06
CA TRP A 237 2.10 -5.94 2.26
C TRP A 237 1.43 -7.19 2.84
N PRO A 238 0.10 -7.19 3.05
CA PRO A 238 -0.82 -6.06 2.79
C PRO A 238 -0.91 -5.05 3.94
N GLY A 239 -0.47 -5.43 5.16
CA GLY A 239 -0.86 -4.77 6.41
C GLY A 239 -0.45 -3.31 6.58
N GLY A 240 0.75 -2.92 6.15
CA GLY A 240 1.35 -1.59 6.34
C GLY A 240 1.20 -0.61 5.19
N ILE A 241 0.53 -0.99 4.09
CA ILE A 241 0.52 -0.20 2.85
C ILE A 241 -0.17 1.13 3.02
N SER A 242 -1.41 1.11 3.55
CA SER A 242 -2.19 2.33 3.76
C SER A 242 -1.43 3.31 4.65
N ALA A 243 -0.88 2.83 5.77
CA ALA A 243 -0.11 3.67 6.69
C ALA A 243 1.21 4.17 6.08
N GLY A 244 1.97 3.30 5.42
CA GLY A 244 3.25 3.65 4.80
C GLY A 244 3.10 4.68 3.70
N LEU A 245 2.05 4.58 2.87
CA LEU A 245 1.78 5.56 1.81
C LEU A 245 1.48 6.93 2.39
N SER A 246 0.60 7.02 3.39
CA SER A 246 0.29 8.28 4.07
C SER A 246 1.50 8.90 4.76
N ILE A 247 2.33 8.10 5.43
CA ILE A 247 3.56 8.58 6.05
C ILE A 247 4.51 9.12 4.99
N HIS A 248 4.75 8.38 3.91
CA HIS A 248 5.62 8.85 2.83
C HIS A 248 5.12 10.16 2.21
N GLU A 249 3.82 10.29 1.94
CA GLU A 249 3.27 11.53 1.39
C GLU A 249 3.37 12.72 2.35
N TYR A 250 3.23 12.50 3.66
CA TYR A 250 3.48 13.55 4.65
C TYR A 250 4.93 14.03 4.62
N PHE A 251 5.90 13.10 4.54
CA PHE A 251 7.32 13.46 4.44
C PHE A 251 7.60 14.25 3.16
N LYS A 252 7.10 13.80 1.99
CA LYS A 252 7.19 14.57 0.75
C LYS A 252 6.59 15.98 0.91
N TYR A 253 5.40 16.06 1.50
CA TYR A 253 4.69 17.31 1.73
C TYR A 253 5.53 18.28 2.56
N ARG A 254 6.04 17.87 3.74
CA ARG A 254 6.84 18.74 4.61
C ARG A 254 8.15 19.16 3.97
N ILE A 255 8.85 18.24 3.30
CA ILE A 255 10.10 18.54 2.60
C ILE A 255 9.88 19.61 1.52
N ALA A 256 8.84 19.45 0.71
CA ALA A 256 8.52 20.38 -0.36
C ALA A 256 8.04 21.75 0.19
N LYS A 257 7.11 21.74 1.15
CA LYS A 257 6.51 22.93 1.73
C LYS A 257 7.55 23.81 2.43
N ASP A 258 8.40 23.20 3.26
CA ASP A 258 9.39 23.91 4.08
C ASP A 258 10.75 24.04 3.37
N ARG A 259 10.87 23.54 2.12
CA ARG A 259 12.09 23.54 1.30
C ARG A 259 13.30 22.95 2.05
N LEU A 260 13.06 21.86 2.76
CA LEU A 260 14.07 21.23 3.60
C LEU A 260 15.15 20.56 2.76
N SER A 261 16.41 20.71 3.18
CA SER A 261 17.56 20.06 2.55
C SER A 261 17.76 18.62 3.08
N ILE A 262 16.68 17.85 3.15
CA ILE A 262 16.70 16.42 3.52
C ILE A 262 16.17 15.59 2.37
N LYS A 263 16.68 14.37 2.22
CA LYS A 263 16.25 13.44 1.17
C LYS A 263 14.86 12.90 1.50
N THR A 264 13.98 12.83 0.50
CA THR A 264 12.72 12.09 0.63
C THR A 264 13.03 10.60 0.82
N PRO A 265 12.42 9.93 1.80
CA PRO A 265 12.63 8.50 2.01
C PRO A 265 12.29 7.71 0.73
N ASP A 266 13.14 6.74 0.39
CA ASP A 266 12.73 5.72 -0.57
C ASP A 266 11.67 4.84 0.09
N HIS A 267 10.59 4.54 -0.62
CA HIS A 267 9.46 3.81 -0.05
C HIS A 267 9.16 2.58 -0.88
N ILE A 268 9.19 1.42 -0.23
CA ILE A 268 8.88 0.12 -0.85
C ILE A 268 7.97 -0.71 0.06
N SER A 269 7.20 -1.60 -0.55
CA SER A 269 6.48 -2.66 0.15
C SER A 269 7.24 -3.99 0.12
N ILE A 270 7.26 -4.71 1.24
CA ILE A 270 7.72 -6.10 1.32
C ILE A 270 6.50 -7.00 1.46
N ASN A 271 6.37 -8.02 0.61
CA ASN A 271 5.25 -8.94 0.70
C ASN A 271 5.44 -9.88 1.88
N THR A 272 4.43 -9.92 2.73
CA THR A 272 4.38 -10.76 3.91
C THR A 272 3.18 -11.68 3.86
N SER A 273 3.40 -12.97 4.05
CA SER A 273 2.31 -13.93 4.19
C SER A 273 2.57 -14.91 5.32
N GLY A 274 1.49 -15.32 6.00
CA GLY A 274 1.57 -16.41 6.97
C GLY A 274 1.82 -17.73 6.25
N SER A 275 2.71 -18.56 6.77
CA SER A 275 2.81 -19.95 6.32
C SER A 275 1.83 -20.80 7.14
N HIS A 276 0.96 -21.56 6.48
CA HIS A 276 0.15 -22.58 7.16
C HIS A 276 0.99 -23.82 7.52
N LEU A 277 2.12 -24.02 6.85
CA LEU A 277 2.99 -25.20 6.98
C LEU A 277 4.15 -24.98 7.97
N SER A 278 4.41 -23.74 8.39
CA SER A 278 5.50 -23.44 9.31
C SER A 278 5.16 -22.27 10.22
N TYR A 279 5.82 -22.20 11.37
CA TYR A 279 5.74 -21.04 12.26
C TYR A 279 6.48 -19.81 11.71
N LYS A 280 7.09 -19.87 10.52
CA LYS A 280 7.79 -18.72 9.89
C LYS A 280 6.88 -18.00 8.90
N SER A 281 6.95 -16.67 8.91
CA SER A 281 6.30 -15.86 7.88
C SER A 281 7.10 -15.96 6.57
N ASN A 282 6.40 -16.02 5.43
CA ASN A 282 7.04 -15.89 4.13
C ASN A 282 7.22 -14.40 3.81
N ILE A 283 8.46 -14.02 3.49
CA ILE A 283 8.85 -12.62 3.30
C ILE A 283 9.68 -12.52 2.03
N ILE A 284 9.16 -11.76 1.07
CA ILE A 284 9.70 -11.66 -0.29
C ILE A 284 9.71 -10.19 -0.74
N GLY A 285 10.51 -9.88 -1.76
CA GLY A 285 10.67 -8.51 -2.27
C GLY A 285 11.81 -7.72 -1.61
N ILE A 286 12.77 -8.42 -0.97
CA ILE A 286 13.93 -7.80 -0.31
C ILE A 286 15.07 -7.48 -1.28
N LYS A 287 15.14 -8.13 -2.44
CA LYS A 287 16.29 -8.04 -3.35
C LYS A 287 16.68 -6.61 -3.73
N TYR A 288 15.70 -5.74 -3.99
CA TYR A 288 15.97 -4.33 -4.23
C TYR A 288 16.73 -3.64 -3.08
N LEU A 289 16.40 -3.99 -1.84
CA LEU A 289 17.04 -3.47 -0.65
C LEU A 289 18.47 -4.00 -0.48
N GLU A 290 18.77 -5.20 -0.97
CA GLU A 290 20.13 -5.78 -0.98
C GLU A 290 21.11 -4.92 -1.76
N ASP A 291 20.64 -4.28 -2.82
CA ASP A 291 21.44 -3.44 -3.70
C ASP A 291 21.46 -1.96 -3.29
N THR A 292 20.65 -1.54 -2.29
CA THR A 292 20.44 -0.11 -2.01
C THR A 292 20.59 0.33 -0.56
N ILE A 293 20.35 -0.55 0.42
CA ILE A 293 20.52 -0.23 1.84
C ILE A 293 22.00 -0.31 2.22
N ASN A 294 22.44 0.67 3.00
CA ASN A 294 23.74 0.80 3.62
C ASN A 294 23.62 0.75 5.16
N PRO A 295 24.72 0.44 5.89
CA PRO A 295 24.68 0.28 7.35
C PRO A 295 24.16 1.50 8.12
N ASP A 296 24.41 2.71 7.60
CA ASP A 296 24.05 3.96 8.27
C ASP A 296 22.62 4.42 7.96
N ASP A 297 21.94 3.76 7.02
CA ASP A 297 20.59 4.14 6.61
C ASP A 297 19.58 3.93 7.74
N LYS A 298 18.73 4.93 7.95
CA LYS A 298 17.61 4.88 8.89
C LYS A 298 16.40 4.23 8.23
N ILE A 299 15.87 3.20 8.87
CA ILE A 299 14.77 2.41 8.30
C ILE A 299 13.53 2.58 9.18
N LEU A 300 12.42 2.99 8.58
CA LEU A 300 11.10 2.95 9.18
C LEU A 300 10.33 1.73 8.65
N LEU A 301 10.16 0.72 9.48
CA LEU A 301 9.32 -0.44 9.17
C LEU A 301 7.88 -0.15 9.63
N VAL A 302 6.92 -0.21 8.68
CA VAL A 302 5.54 0.22 8.89
C VAL A 302 4.57 -0.94 8.75
N ASP A 303 3.69 -1.10 9.74
CA ASP A 303 2.47 -1.93 9.67
C ASP A 303 1.29 -1.14 10.23
N THR A 304 0.08 -1.32 9.71
CA THR A 304 -1.09 -0.58 10.25
C THR A 304 -1.44 -1.03 11.66
N GLY A 305 -1.26 -2.32 11.97
CA GLY A 305 -1.53 -2.88 13.29
C GLY A 305 -0.36 -3.67 13.87
N PHE A 306 0.05 -3.32 15.08
CA PHE A 306 1.04 -4.05 15.85
C PHE A 306 0.36 -4.82 16.98
N GLY A 307 0.38 -6.15 16.91
CA GLY A 307 -0.08 -7.01 18.00
C GLY A 307 1.08 -7.52 18.83
N SER A 308 1.37 -8.81 18.71
CA SER A 308 2.54 -9.41 19.34
C SER A 308 3.88 -8.97 18.74
N GLY A 309 3.89 -8.39 17.53
CA GLY A 309 5.11 -8.05 16.81
C GLY A 309 5.74 -9.20 16.03
N ARG A 310 5.14 -10.41 16.02
CA ARG A 310 5.71 -11.59 15.35
C ARG A 310 6.06 -11.35 13.88
N LEU A 311 5.14 -10.76 13.12
CA LEU A 311 5.38 -10.47 11.70
C LEU A 311 6.54 -9.50 11.52
N ILE A 312 6.55 -8.40 12.27
CA ILE A 312 7.60 -7.37 12.23
C ILE A 312 8.97 -7.95 12.58
N ASN A 313 9.06 -8.74 13.64
CA ASN A 313 10.32 -9.38 14.03
C ASN A 313 10.81 -10.37 12.95
N HIS A 314 9.92 -11.19 12.37
CA HIS A 314 10.29 -12.05 11.25
C HIS A 314 10.78 -11.26 10.03
N THR A 315 10.19 -10.09 9.75
CA THR A 315 10.65 -9.19 8.68
C THR A 315 12.06 -8.68 8.96
N ILE A 316 12.32 -8.24 10.18
CA ILE A 316 13.66 -7.77 10.59
C ILE A 316 14.68 -8.89 10.51
N ASP A 317 14.34 -10.10 10.97
CA ASP A 317 15.21 -11.27 10.88
C ASP A 317 15.54 -11.61 9.43
N LYS A 318 14.54 -11.56 8.54
CA LYS A 318 14.74 -11.80 7.11
C LYS A 318 15.61 -10.71 6.46
N LEU A 319 15.37 -9.44 6.79
CA LEU A 319 16.21 -8.34 6.34
C LEU A 319 17.66 -8.51 6.81
N LYS A 320 17.87 -8.89 8.06
CA LYS A 320 19.21 -9.17 8.60
C LYS A 320 19.89 -10.35 7.90
N GLU A 321 19.15 -11.42 7.59
CA GLU A 321 19.67 -12.57 6.85
C GLU A 321 20.11 -12.20 5.43
N SER A 322 19.28 -11.42 4.72
CA SER A 322 19.52 -10.99 3.33
C SER A 322 20.62 -9.93 3.23
N LEU A 323 20.52 -8.85 4.01
CA LEU A 323 21.39 -7.67 3.93
C LEU A 323 22.70 -7.85 4.70
N ARG A 324 22.73 -8.77 5.67
CA ARG A 324 23.92 -9.13 6.45
C ARG A 324 24.59 -7.91 7.09
N ARG A 325 25.77 -7.52 6.59
CA ARG A 325 26.56 -6.39 7.11
C ARG A 325 26.04 -5.04 6.64
N ASN A 326 25.18 -5.01 5.62
CA ASN A 326 24.65 -3.79 5.04
C ASN A 326 23.46 -3.22 5.83
N ILE A 327 23.00 -3.87 6.90
CA ILE A 327 21.92 -3.36 7.76
C ILE A 327 22.37 -3.24 9.20
N ASN A 328 22.08 -2.09 9.81
CA ASN A 328 22.16 -1.92 11.25
C ASN A 328 20.75 -1.98 11.85
N VAL A 329 20.48 -3.03 12.64
CA VAL A 329 19.18 -3.21 13.30
C VAL A 329 18.87 -2.14 14.34
N ASP A 330 19.87 -1.42 14.86
CA ASP A 330 19.66 -0.32 15.80
C ASP A 330 19.15 0.96 15.11
N ASN A 331 19.33 1.06 13.79
CA ASN A 331 18.79 2.13 12.94
C ASN A 331 17.35 1.85 12.47
N ILE A 332 16.78 0.71 12.84
CA ILE A 332 15.39 0.38 12.52
C ILE A 332 14.47 0.98 13.59
N ARG A 333 13.44 1.69 13.14
CA ARG A 333 12.27 2.07 13.93
C ARG A 333 11.03 1.39 13.36
N ILE A 334 10.06 1.17 14.24
CA ILE A 334 8.81 0.49 13.91
C ILE A 334 7.69 1.49 14.13
N ALA A 335 6.86 1.71 13.13
CA ALA A 335 5.68 2.54 13.23
C ALA A 335 4.43 1.69 12.99
N SER A 336 3.43 1.90 13.85
CA SER A 336 2.11 1.32 13.65
C SER A 336 1.01 2.20 14.18
N VAL A 337 -0.09 2.35 13.44
CA VAL A 337 -1.19 3.25 13.85
C VAL A 337 -1.87 2.72 15.11
N TYR A 338 -2.12 1.40 15.15
CA TYR A 338 -2.81 0.72 16.24
C TYR A 338 -1.92 -0.33 16.90
N TYR A 339 -1.73 -0.24 18.23
CA TYR A 339 -0.97 -1.17 19.03
C TYR A 339 -1.88 -1.95 20.00
N ASN A 340 -1.95 -3.27 19.86
CA ASN A 340 -2.62 -4.18 20.78
C ASN A 340 -1.60 -4.97 21.63
N PRO A 341 -1.28 -4.53 22.86
CA PRO A 341 -0.36 -5.22 23.75
C PRO A 341 -0.89 -6.56 24.29
N LEU A 342 -2.20 -6.80 24.21
CA LEU A 342 -2.85 -7.99 24.78
C LEU A 342 -2.86 -9.16 23.79
N LYS A 343 -2.42 -8.96 22.55
CA LYS A 343 -2.39 -10.03 21.55
C LYS A 343 -1.25 -10.99 21.84
N ASP A 344 -1.61 -12.12 22.43
CA ASP A 344 -0.68 -13.20 22.71
C ASP A 344 -0.46 -14.10 21.48
N VAL A 345 0.76 -14.59 21.31
CA VAL A 345 1.12 -15.61 20.32
C VAL A 345 2.18 -16.52 20.90
N THR A 346 2.16 -17.79 20.51
CA THR A 346 3.28 -18.69 20.81
C THR A 346 4.53 -18.25 20.05
N TRP A 347 5.59 -17.98 20.81
CA TRP A 347 6.90 -17.58 20.27
C TRP A 347 7.78 -18.80 20.04
N THR A 348 8.44 -18.85 18.87
CA THR A 348 9.50 -19.82 18.59
C THR A 348 10.89 -19.26 18.90
N THR A 349 11.01 -17.94 19.01
CA THR A 349 12.23 -17.20 19.35
C THR A 349 11.88 -16.01 20.23
N VAL A 350 12.84 -15.52 21.02
CA VAL A 350 12.65 -14.30 21.84
C VAL A 350 12.48 -13.10 20.90
N PRO A 351 11.36 -12.36 20.96
CA PRO A 351 11.16 -11.20 20.09
C PRO A 351 12.14 -10.08 20.47
N ARG A 352 12.70 -9.41 19.45
CA ARG A 352 13.55 -8.24 19.64
C ARG A 352 12.72 -7.01 20.01
N TYR A 353 11.54 -6.87 19.41
CA TYR A 353 10.61 -5.78 19.67
C TYR A 353 9.23 -6.32 20.06
N THR A 354 8.74 -5.91 21.22
CA THR A 354 7.41 -6.24 21.74
C THR A 354 6.43 -5.07 21.66
N GLU A 355 6.91 -3.89 21.25
CA GLU A 355 6.15 -2.66 21.09
C GLU A 355 6.71 -1.88 19.89
N PRO A 356 5.87 -1.17 19.11
CA PRO A 356 6.36 -0.25 18.08
C PRO A 356 6.98 1.00 18.72
N HIS A 357 7.97 1.58 18.05
CA HIS A 357 8.59 2.84 18.50
C HIS A 357 7.61 4.01 18.40
N TYR A 358 6.80 4.00 17.33
CA TYR A 358 5.77 5.01 17.07
C TYR A 358 4.39 4.35 16.94
N TYR A 359 3.42 4.86 17.70
CA TYR A 359 2.01 4.54 17.53
C TYR A 359 1.11 5.66 18.04
N LEU A 360 -0.15 5.67 17.59
CA LEU A 360 -1.16 6.62 18.06
C LEU A 360 -2.10 5.98 19.08
N TYR A 361 -2.64 4.81 18.75
CA TYR A 361 -3.71 4.20 19.54
C TYR A 361 -3.25 2.91 20.19
N LYS A 362 -3.37 2.84 21.51
CA LYS A 362 -3.27 1.59 22.25
C LYS A 362 -4.67 1.01 22.41
N VAL A 363 -4.88 -0.22 21.94
CA VAL A 363 -6.19 -0.88 21.91
C VAL A 363 -6.17 -2.18 22.71
N ASN A 364 -7.31 -2.59 23.26
CA ASN A 364 -7.43 -3.84 24.02
C ASN A 364 -7.90 -5.04 23.17
N LYS A 365 -8.29 -4.82 21.90
CA LYS A 365 -8.74 -5.87 20.96
C LYS A 365 -8.22 -5.60 19.55
N GLU A 366 -8.37 -6.58 18.68
CA GLU A 366 -8.03 -6.39 17.26
C GLU A 366 -8.93 -5.35 16.59
N VAL A 367 -8.29 -4.53 15.75
CA VAL A 367 -8.95 -3.59 14.87
C VAL A 367 -9.08 -4.23 13.49
N ILE A 368 -10.26 -4.12 12.90
CA ILE A 368 -10.52 -4.57 11.53
C ILE A 368 -10.31 -3.39 10.60
N PHE A 369 -9.29 -3.50 9.76
CA PHE A 369 -8.94 -2.47 8.79
C PHE A 369 -9.87 -2.51 7.57
N PRO A 370 -9.96 -1.39 6.81
CA PRO A 370 -10.95 -1.24 5.74
C PRO A 370 -10.91 -2.35 4.67
N HIS A 371 -9.72 -2.88 4.40
CA HIS A 371 -9.48 -3.94 3.42
C HIS A 371 -9.56 -5.37 4.01
N GLN A 372 -10.03 -5.52 5.25
CA GLN A 372 -10.05 -6.79 5.99
C GLN A 372 -11.49 -7.20 6.37
N ILE A 373 -12.43 -6.95 5.47
CA ILE A 373 -13.86 -7.26 5.60
C ILE A 373 -14.12 -8.73 5.99
N HIS A 374 -13.29 -9.66 5.51
CA HIS A 374 -13.32 -11.08 5.84
C HIS A 374 -13.11 -11.37 7.34
N ARG A 375 -12.61 -10.41 8.12
CA ARG A 375 -12.45 -10.52 9.57
C ARG A 375 -13.67 -10.08 10.35
N LEU A 376 -14.67 -9.49 9.70
CA LEU A 376 -15.95 -9.22 10.36
C LEU A 376 -16.59 -10.56 10.79
N PRO A 377 -17.17 -10.67 12.00
CA PRO A 377 -17.80 -11.92 12.46
C PRO A 377 -18.92 -12.43 11.55
N SER A 378 -19.64 -11.53 10.90
CA SER A 378 -20.71 -11.82 9.94
C SER A 378 -20.73 -10.72 8.88
N PRO A 379 -19.82 -10.78 7.87
CA PRO A 379 -19.59 -9.68 6.93
C PRO A 379 -20.87 -9.14 6.28
N GLU A 380 -21.77 -10.01 5.83
CA GLU A 380 -23.06 -9.62 5.25
C GLU A 380 -23.94 -8.82 6.22
N LYS A 381 -24.05 -9.27 7.48
CA LYS A 381 -24.86 -8.57 8.50
C LYS A 381 -24.18 -7.29 8.96
N ASN A 382 -22.89 -7.35 9.26
CA ASN A 382 -22.15 -6.24 9.87
C ASN A 382 -22.00 -5.06 8.90
N LEU A 383 -21.77 -5.33 7.61
CA LEU A 383 -21.62 -4.27 6.61
C LEU A 383 -22.88 -3.42 6.43
N LYS A 384 -24.09 -3.98 6.62
CA LYS A 384 -25.34 -3.18 6.61
C LYS A 384 -25.31 -2.03 7.60
N THR A 385 -24.52 -2.13 8.66
CA THR A 385 -24.38 -1.09 9.68
C THR A 385 -23.14 -0.24 9.45
N VAL A 386 -21.98 -0.86 9.22
CA VAL A 386 -20.71 -0.12 9.21
C VAL A 386 -20.33 0.44 7.84
N TRP A 387 -20.82 -0.16 6.76
CA TRP A 387 -20.60 0.30 5.39
C TRP A 387 -21.69 -0.17 4.40
N PRO A 388 -22.88 0.45 4.43
CA PRO A 388 -24.04 0.00 3.64
C PRO A 388 -23.79 -0.02 2.13
N GLU A 389 -23.01 0.93 1.60
CA GLU A 389 -22.66 1.00 0.18
C GLU A 389 -21.84 -0.22 -0.27
N LEU A 390 -20.84 -0.62 0.55
CA LEU A 390 -20.06 -1.81 0.26
C LEU A 390 -20.90 -3.08 0.40
N HIS A 391 -21.80 -3.14 1.39
CA HIS A 391 -22.77 -4.24 1.48
C HIS A 391 -23.52 -4.41 0.16
N ASP A 392 -24.03 -3.32 -0.41
CA ASP A 392 -24.78 -3.37 -1.67
C ASP A 392 -23.91 -3.82 -2.85
N VAL A 393 -22.65 -3.40 -2.92
CA VAL A 393 -21.72 -3.90 -3.94
C VAL A 393 -21.51 -5.42 -3.81
N LEU A 394 -21.38 -5.94 -2.59
CA LEU A 394 -21.00 -7.35 -2.37
C LEU A 394 -22.17 -8.35 -2.46
N TYR A 395 -23.37 -7.94 -2.07
CA TYR A 395 -24.51 -8.82 -1.82
C TYR A 395 -25.79 -8.49 -2.60
N LYS A 396 -25.84 -7.38 -3.33
CA LYS A 396 -26.87 -7.10 -4.33
C LYS A 396 -26.27 -7.19 -5.72
#